data_AF-A0A6G3MI64-F1
#
_entry.id   AF-A0A6G3MI64-F1
#
_cell.length_a   1.000
_cell.length_b   1.000
_cell.length_c   1.000
_cell.angle_alpha   90.00
_cell.angle_beta   90.00
_cell.angle_gamma   90.00
#
_symmetry.space_group_name_H-M   'P 1'
#
loop_
_entity.id
_entity.type
_entity.pdbx_description
1 polymer ?
#
loop_
_entity_poly.entity_id
_entity_poly.type
_entity_poly.pdbx_seq_one_letter_code
_entity_poly.pdbx_strand_id
1 'polypeptide(L)'
;MNVEEKKIAFLTKNFPDIAPDDIVINDFSCSLQKDTLVQGRIYLSSLGYYFYSKVFGYVNTVFSPWKDVCKLKKDNAAFFLPIVLHISTTTEQHTFQFWQNRNKIYAIIKVIWLNHQSSEPLTKYQLIKKAEEIIKL
;
A
#
# COMPACT_ATOMS: atom_id res chain seq x y z
N MET A 1 -13.18 10.69 -16.52
CA MET A 1 -12.71 9.92 -15.36
C MET A 1 -11.38 10.50 -14.90
N ASN A 2 -11.35 11.06 -13.70
CA ASN A 2 -10.12 11.58 -13.09
C ASN A 2 -9.16 10.43 -12.75
N VAL A 3 -7.94 10.75 -12.29
CA VAL A 3 -6.89 9.76 -12.02
C VAL A 3 -7.30 8.75 -10.93
N GLU A 4 -8.00 9.21 -9.89
CA GLU A 4 -8.41 8.36 -8.77
C GLU A 4 -9.56 7.42 -9.14
N GLU A 5 -10.54 7.90 -9.89
CA GLU A 5 -11.62 7.07 -10.42
C GLU A 5 -11.08 5.95 -11.33
N LYS A 6 -10.00 6.21 -12.09
CA LYS A 6 -9.31 5.18 -12.89
C LYS A 6 -8.65 4.11 -12.01
N LYS A 7 -8.08 4.48 -10.86
CA LYS A 7 -7.48 3.52 -9.94
C LYS A 7 -8.52 2.67 -9.26
N ILE A 8 -9.62 3.26 -8.80
CA ILE A 8 -10.74 2.50 -8.23
C ILE A 8 -11.32 1.54 -9.26
N ALA A 9 -11.64 2.00 -10.47
CA ALA A 9 -12.13 1.12 -11.53
C ALA A 9 -11.15 -0.02 -11.87
N PHE A 10 -9.84 0.26 -11.84
CA PHE A 10 -8.82 -0.77 -12.00
C PHE A 10 -8.87 -1.80 -10.86
N LEU A 11 -8.96 -1.36 -9.61
CA LEU A 11 -9.04 -2.27 -8.47
C LEU A 11 -10.33 -3.09 -8.49
N THR A 12 -11.50 -2.48 -8.73
CA THR A 12 -12.78 -3.19 -8.87
C THR A 12 -12.75 -4.27 -9.94
N LYS A 13 -12.01 -4.05 -11.03
CA LYS A 13 -11.86 -5.06 -12.09
C LYS A 13 -10.98 -6.24 -11.68
N ASN A 14 -9.94 -6.03 -10.88
CA ASN A 14 -8.90 -7.03 -10.59
C ASN A 14 -9.00 -7.64 -9.18
N PHE A 15 -9.83 -7.07 -8.31
CA PHE A 15 -10.06 -7.51 -6.93
C PHE A 15 -11.56 -7.65 -6.70
N PRO A 16 -12.08 -8.88 -6.55
CA PRO A 16 -13.52 -9.14 -6.48
C PRO A 16 -14.18 -8.57 -5.21
N ASP A 17 -13.41 -8.38 -4.14
CA ASP A 17 -13.94 -8.02 -2.81
C ASP A 17 -13.61 -6.57 -2.40
N ILE A 18 -13.40 -5.66 -3.35
CA ILE A 18 -13.21 -4.25 -3.02
C ILE A 18 -14.49 -3.67 -2.40
N ALA A 19 -14.36 -2.99 -1.27
CA ALA A 19 -15.49 -2.34 -0.65
C ALA A 19 -15.96 -1.14 -1.49
N PRO A 20 -17.28 -0.92 -1.68
CA PRO A 20 -17.80 0.17 -2.52
C PRO A 20 -17.40 1.57 -2.04
N ASP A 21 -17.13 1.72 -0.76
CA ASP A 21 -16.74 2.98 -0.13
C ASP A 21 -15.21 3.13 0.02
N ASP A 22 -14.41 2.18 -0.49
CA ASP A 22 -12.97 2.29 -0.45
C ASP A 22 -12.46 3.41 -1.37
N ILE A 23 -11.45 4.13 -0.91
CA ILE A 23 -10.85 5.25 -1.64
C ILE A 23 -9.35 5.01 -1.71
N VAL A 24 -8.79 5.04 -2.92
CA VAL A 24 -7.33 4.99 -3.10
C VAL A 24 -6.74 6.30 -2.60
N ILE A 25 -5.78 6.19 -1.68
CA ILE A 25 -5.05 7.33 -1.12
C ILE A 25 -3.84 7.62 -2.00
N ASN A 26 -3.07 6.58 -2.35
CA ASN A 26 -1.94 6.70 -3.26
C ASN A 26 -1.51 5.32 -3.79
N ASP A 27 -0.63 5.29 -4.77
CA ASP A 27 -0.03 4.07 -5.31
C ASP A 27 1.46 4.23 -5.59
N PHE A 28 2.20 3.13 -5.50
CA PHE A 28 3.65 3.11 -5.67
C PHE A 28 4.11 1.88 -6.45
N SER A 29 5.05 2.09 -7.38
CA SER A 29 5.80 0.98 -7.98
C SER A 29 6.62 0.27 -6.91
N CYS A 30 6.61 -1.06 -6.91
CA CYS A 30 7.35 -1.87 -5.95
C CYS A 30 7.67 -3.25 -6.49
N SER A 31 8.39 -4.04 -5.69
CA SER A 31 8.48 -5.48 -5.87
C SER A 31 8.00 -6.18 -4.62
N LEU A 32 7.17 -7.21 -4.76
CA LEU A 32 6.79 -8.11 -3.68
C LEU A 32 7.77 -9.28 -3.65
N GLN A 33 8.33 -9.58 -2.48
CA GLN A 33 9.14 -10.78 -2.27
C GLN A 33 8.21 -11.99 -2.13
N LYS A 34 8.26 -12.89 -3.12
CA LYS A 34 7.78 -14.28 -3.03
C LYS A 34 9.00 -15.21 -3.06
N ASP A 35 8.95 -16.29 -3.83
CA ASP A 35 10.15 -17.10 -4.14
C ASP A 35 11.20 -16.27 -4.91
N THR A 36 10.72 -15.32 -5.72
CA THR A 36 11.52 -14.30 -6.40
C THR A 36 10.88 -12.92 -6.21
N LEU A 37 11.57 -11.86 -6.65
CA LEU A 37 11.02 -10.51 -6.64
C LEU A 37 10.04 -10.33 -7.78
N VAL A 38 8.76 -10.14 -7.43
CA VAL A 38 7.68 -9.89 -8.38
C VAL A 38 7.46 -8.38 -8.50
N GLN A 39 7.86 -7.80 -9.63
CA GLN A 39 7.64 -6.37 -9.90
C GLN A 39 6.15 -6.08 -10.10
N GLY A 40 5.65 -5.03 -9.45
CA GLY A 40 4.25 -4.63 -9.53
C GLY A 40 4.01 -3.24 -8.95
N ARG A 41 2.78 -3.03 -8.50
CA ARG A 41 2.32 -1.78 -7.90
C ARG A 41 1.49 -2.08 -6.67
N ILE A 42 1.78 -1.37 -5.59
CA ILE A 42 0.94 -1.35 -4.39
C ILE A 42 0.03 -0.13 -4.44
N TYR A 43 -1.25 -0.33 -4.19
CA TYR A 43 -2.28 0.69 -4.04
C TYR A 43 -2.64 0.74 -2.57
N LEU A 44 -2.43 1.88 -1.93
CA LEU A 44 -2.80 2.14 -0.56
C LEU A 44 -4.16 2.80 -0.56
N SER A 45 -5.14 2.16 0.05
CA SER A 45 -6.50 2.68 0.17
C SER A 45 -6.84 3.06 1.60
N SER A 46 -8.03 3.62 1.78
CA SER A 46 -8.57 3.94 3.09
C SER A 46 -8.83 2.71 3.96
N LEU A 47 -9.07 1.53 3.38
CA LEU A 47 -9.44 0.32 4.11
C LEU A 47 -8.35 -0.77 4.12
N GLY A 48 -7.45 -0.77 3.13
CA GLY A 48 -6.37 -1.75 3.06
C GLY A 48 -5.28 -1.38 2.06
N TYR A 49 -4.45 -2.36 1.71
CA TYR A 49 -3.57 -2.25 0.56
C TYR A 49 -3.82 -3.38 -0.42
N TYR A 50 -3.66 -3.07 -1.69
CA TYR A 50 -3.77 -3.99 -2.81
C TYR A 50 -2.43 -4.02 -3.54
N PHE A 51 -1.85 -5.18 -3.76
CA PHE A 51 -0.72 -5.33 -4.68
C PHE A 51 -1.19 -6.03 -5.94
N TYR A 52 -0.83 -5.48 -7.09
CA TYR A 52 -1.06 -6.09 -8.39
C TYR A 52 0.22 -6.18 -9.19
N SER A 53 0.44 -7.31 -9.83
CA SER A 53 1.50 -7.52 -10.82
C SER A 53 0.97 -8.36 -11.98
N LYS A 54 1.43 -8.03 -13.19
CA LYS A 54 1.26 -8.84 -14.38
C LYS A 54 2.57 -8.88 -15.15
N VAL A 55 3.33 -9.96 -14.99
CA VAL A 55 4.64 -10.15 -15.62
C VAL A 55 4.63 -11.51 -16.34
N PHE A 56 5.06 -11.52 -17.61
CA PHE A 56 5.02 -12.71 -18.47
C PHE A 56 3.65 -13.43 -18.50
N GLY A 57 2.55 -12.69 -18.43
CA GLY A 57 1.19 -13.24 -18.42
C GLY A 57 0.70 -13.73 -17.06
N TYR A 58 1.59 -13.90 -16.07
CA TYR A 58 1.22 -14.30 -14.71
C TYR A 58 0.71 -13.12 -13.90
N VAL A 59 -0.51 -13.25 -13.39
CA VAL A 59 -1.12 -12.25 -12.51
C VAL A 59 -0.88 -12.65 -11.06
N ASN A 60 -0.35 -11.72 -10.28
CA ASN A 60 -0.23 -11.86 -8.83
C ASN A 60 -1.01 -10.74 -8.16
N THR A 61 -1.89 -11.11 -7.23
CA THR A 61 -2.67 -10.19 -6.41
C THR A 61 -2.44 -10.47 -4.93
N VAL A 62 -2.43 -9.41 -4.13
CA VAL A 62 -2.51 -9.48 -2.66
C VAL A 62 -3.46 -8.38 -2.22
N PHE A 63 -4.32 -8.70 -1.27
CA PHE A 63 -5.14 -7.72 -0.56
C PHE A 63 -5.02 -7.99 0.94
N SER A 64 -4.87 -6.93 1.73
CA SER A 64 -4.96 -7.03 3.18
C SER A 64 -5.60 -5.77 3.73
N PRO A 65 -6.64 -5.90 4.57
CA PRO A 65 -7.18 -4.79 5.35
C PRO A 65 -6.14 -4.22 6.31
N TRP A 66 -6.19 -2.91 6.57
CA TRP A 66 -5.29 -2.26 7.53
C TRP A 66 -5.54 -2.71 8.98
N LYS A 67 -6.78 -3.04 9.30
CA LYS A 67 -7.19 -3.57 10.61
C LYS A 67 -6.47 -4.88 10.97
N ASP A 68 -6.06 -5.67 9.97
CA ASP A 68 -5.42 -6.96 10.18
C ASP A 68 -3.89 -6.83 10.27
N VAL A 69 -3.33 -5.64 9.96
CA VAL A 69 -1.90 -5.37 10.07
C VAL A 69 -1.53 -5.17 11.54
N CYS A 70 -0.68 -6.05 12.05
CA CYS A 70 -0.24 -6.05 13.45
C CYS A 70 1.16 -5.44 13.62
N LYS A 71 1.99 -5.40 12.57
CA LYS A 71 3.37 -4.90 12.66
C LYS A 71 3.86 -4.33 11.34
N LEU A 72 4.60 -3.22 11.43
CA LEU A 72 5.41 -2.67 10.36
C LEU A 72 6.89 -2.68 10.76
N LYS A 73 7.75 -3.22 9.91
CA LYS A 73 9.21 -3.14 10.06
C LYS A 73 9.84 -2.57 8.79
N LYS A 74 10.58 -1.49 8.94
CA LYS A 74 11.42 -0.91 7.88
C LYS A 74 12.87 -1.28 8.15
N ASP A 75 13.52 -1.90 7.19
CA ASP A 75 14.95 -2.17 7.31
C ASP A 75 15.76 -0.91 6.94
N ASN A 76 16.87 -0.72 7.66
CA ASN A 76 17.81 0.33 7.33
C ASN A 76 18.51 -0.05 6.03
N ALA A 77 18.26 0.73 4.96
CA ALA A 77 18.87 0.53 3.67
C ALA A 77 19.99 1.56 3.46
N ALA A 78 21.11 1.12 2.89
CA ALA A 78 22.10 2.05 2.34
C ALA A 78 21.46 2.92 1.24
N PHE A 79 22.00 4.12 0.99
CA PHE A 79 21.41 5.07 0.05
C PHE A 79 21.23 4.54 -1.39
N PHE A 80 21.98 3.53 -1.83
CA PHE A 80 21.83 2.92 -3.16
C PHE A 80 20.88 1.70 -3.20
N LEU A 81 20.40 1.22 -2.05
CA LEU A 81 19.55 0.03 -1.95
C LEU A 81 18.05 0.40 -1.89
N PRO A 82 17.15 -0.48 -2.38
CA PRO A 82 15.72 -0.28 -2.16
C PRO A 82 15.39 -0.28 -0.66
N ILE A 83 14.38 0.49 -0.27
CA ILE A 83 13.78 0.31 1.05
C ILE A 83 13.07 -1.03 1.08
N VAL A 84 13.30 -1.80 2.14
CA VAL A 84 12.56 -3.02 2.43
C VAL A 84 11.57 -2.73 3.55
N LEU A 85 10.30 -3.00 3.27
CA LEU A 85 9.21 -2.85 4.23
C LEU A 85 8.53 -4.20 4.41
N HIS A 86 8.50 -4.66 5.65
CA HIS A 86 7.74 -5.83 6.07
C HIS A 86 6.42 -5.35 6.69
N ILE A 87 5.31 -5.81 6.14
CA ILE A 87 3.95 -5.60 6.63
C ILE A 87 3.46 -6.97 7.12
N SER A 88 3.37 -7.14 8.44
CA SER A 88 2.86 -8.37 9.03
C SER A 88 1.39 -8.21 9.37
N THR A 89 0.58 -9.17 8.94
CA THR A 89 -0.82 -9.32 9.32
C THR A 89 -0.96 -10.34 10.45
N THR A 90 -2.18 -10.64 10.86
CA THR A 90 -2.47 -11.74 11.79
C THR A 90 -2.13 -13.13 11.25
N THR A 91 -2.06 -13.28 9.93
CA THR A 91 -1.90 -14.59 9.25
C THR A 91 -0.59 -14.73 8.48
N GLU A 92 0.00 -13.64 7.99
CA GLU A 92 1.14 -13.69 7.07
C GLU A 92 2.02 -12.44 7.14
N GLN A 93 3.13 -12.45 6.39
CA GLN A 93 4.01 -11.30 6.24
C GLN A 93 4.29 -11.00 4.77
N HIS A 94 3.95 -9.80 4.34
CA HIS A 94 4.28 -9.28 3.01
C HIS A 94 5.54 -8.42 3.08
N THR A 95 6.54 -8.75 2.27
CA THR A 95 7.79 -7.99 2.19
C THR A 95 7.88 -7.27 0.84
N PHE A 96 7.87 -5.95 0.89
CA PHE A 96 7.91 -5.08 -0.29
C PHE A 96 9.26 -4.35 -0.40
N GLN A 97 9.74 -4.21 -1.63
CA GLN A 97 10.92 -3.42 -1.96
C GLN A 97 10.54 -2.19 -2.79
N PHE A 98 11.03 -1.02 -2.37
CA PHE A 98 10.74 0.27 -3.00
C PHE A 98 12.01 1.00 -3.37
N TRP A 99 12.20 1.23 -4.67
CA TRP A 99 13.36 1.94 -5.20
C TRP A 99 13.21 3.46 -5.12
N GLN A 100 11.98 3.95 -5.29
CA GLN A 100 11.62 5.36 -5.33
C GLN A 100 10.78 5.74 -4.09
N ASN A 101 10.63 7.05 -3.82
CA ASN A 101 9.75 7.58 -2.77
C ASN A 101 10.01 7.02 -1.36
N ARG A 102 11.27 6.65 -1.08
CA ARG A 102 11.71 5.92 0.11
C ARG A 102 11.21 6.51 1.44
N ASN A 103 11.37 7.81 1.63
CA ASN A 103 10.94 8.48 2.86
C ASN A 103 9.41 8.63 2.93
N LYS A 104 8.78 8.94 1.79
CA LYS A 104 7.34 9.22 1.68
C LYS A 104 6.51 7.97 1.91
N ILE A 105 6.91 6.85 1.32
CA ILE A 105 6.08 5.65 1.32
C ILE A 105 5.94 5.05 2.73
N TYR A 106 7.04 4.96 3.48
CA TYR A 106 6.97 4.48 4.85
C TYR A 106 6.14 5.41 5.73
N ALA A 107 6.29 6.73 5.56
CA ALA A 107 5.51 7.71 6.30
C ALA A 107 4.00 7.57 6.02
N ILE A 108 3.60 7.43 4.76
CA ILE A 108 2.19 7.26 4.37
C ILE A 108 1.63 5.95 4.92
N ILE A 109 2.31 4.82 4.72
CA ILE A 109 1.85 3.51 5.22
C ILE A 109 1.74 3.54 6.75
N LYS A 110 2.71 4.14 7.44
CA LYS A 110 2.68 4.27 8.90
C LYS A 110 1.51 5.13 9.37
N VAL A 111 1.23 6.25 8.71
CA VAL A 111 0.08 7.11 9.05
C VAL A 111 -1.25 6.39 8.85
N ILE A 112 -1.43 5.69 7.73
CA ILE A 112 -2.66 4.94 7.45
C ILE A 112 -2.84 3.80 8.47
N TRP A 113 -1.78 3.03 8.72
CA TRP A 113 -1.82 1.94 9.69
C TRP A 113 -2.16 2.45 11.10
N LEU A 114 -1.44 3.47 11.60
CA LEU A 114 -1.72 4.04 12.92
C LEU A 114 -3.14 4.61 13.03
N ASN A 115 -3.71 5.15 11.95
CA ASN A 115 -5.10 5.59 11.94
C ASN A 115 -6.08 4.46 12.28
N HIS A 116 -5.81 3.24 11.82
CA HIS A 116 -6.63 2.06 12.08
C HIS A 116 -6.42 1.48 13.49
N GLN A 117 -5.34 1.87 14.17
CA GLN A 117 -5.07 1.49 15.56
C GLN A 117 -5.54 2.58 16.56
N SER A 118 -6.00 3.74 16.06
CA SER A 118 -6.41 4.87 16.89
C SER A 118 -7.79 4.66 17.49
N SER A 119 -7.99 5.07 18.75
CA SER A 119 -9.32 5.20 19.35
C SER A 119 -10.13 6.34 18.71
N GLU A 120 -9.44 7.32 18.12
CA GLU A 120 -10.01 8.45 17.41
C GLU A 120 -9.46 8.47 15.98
N PRO A 121 -9.99 7.64 15.07
CA PRO A 121 -9.52 7.58 13.69
C PRO A 121 -9.93 8.85 12.93
N LEU A 122 -9.03 9.33 12.09
CA LEU A 122 -9.32 10.35 11.10
C LEU A 122 -10.39 9.84 10.13
N THR A 123 -11.25 10.76 9.69
CA THR A 123 -12.14 10.50 8.55
C THR A 123 -11.33 10.23 7.29
N LYS A 124 -11.92 9.53 6.30
CA LYS A 124 -11.24 9.24 5.02
C LYS A 124 -10.67 10.49 4.35
N TYR A 125 -11.43 11.59 4.35
CA TYR A 125 -10.99 12.88 3.79
C TYR A 125 -9.77 13.46 4.53
N GLN A 126 -9.78 13.44 5.87
CA GLN A 126 -8.66 13.92 6.67
C GLN A 126 -7.41 13.05 6.47
N LEU A 127 -7.58 11.73 6.38
CA LEU A 127 -6.49 10.79 6.13
C LEU A 127 -5.85 11.03 4.75
N ILE A 128 -6.68 11.22 3.71
CA ILE A 128 -6.21 11.54 2.35
C ILE A 128 -5.43 12.86 2.36
N LYS A 129 -5.99 13.92 2.94
CA LYS A 129 -5.32 15.23 3.02
C LYS A 129 -3.96 15.14 3.72
N LYS A 130 -3.89 14.38 4.83
CA LYS A 130 -2.64 14.14 5.55
C LYS A 130 -1.61 13.38 4.71
N ALA A 131 -2.06 12.39 3.92
CA ALA A 131 -1.19 11.67 3.01
C ALA A 131 -0.68 12.57 1.86
N GLU A 132 -1.53 13.42 1.29
CA GLU A 132 -1.15 14.39 0.24
C GLU A 132 -0.08 15.36 0.72
N GLU A 133 -0.17 15.84 1.96
CA GLU A 133 0.85 16.70 2.58
C GLU A 133 2.21 15.97 2.62
N ILE A 134 2.24 14.69 3.03
CA ILE A 134 3.46 13.88 3.04
C ILE A 134 4.05 13.68 1.63
N ILE A 135 3.20 13.59 0.61
CA ILE A 135 3.64 13.42 -0.78
C ILE A 135 4.28 14.70 -1.31
N LYS A 136 3.79 15.88 -0.89
CA LYS A 136 4.28 17.19 -1.33
C LYS A 136 5.61 17.60 -0.68
N LEU A 137 5.91 17.10 0.52
CA LEU A 137 7.20 17.25 1.20
C LEU A 137 8.33 16.53 0.45
#